data_AF-A0A943YCN4-F1
#
_entry.id   AF-A0A943YCN4-F1
#
_cell.length_a   1.000
_cell.length_b   1.000
_cell.length_c   1.000
_cell.angle_alpha   90.00
_cell.angle_beta   90.00
_cell.angle_gamma   90.00
#
_symmetry.space_group_name_H-M   'P 1'
#
loop_
_entity.id
_entity.type
_entity.pdbx_description
1 polymer ?
#
loop_
_entity_poly.entity_id
_entity_poly.type
_entity_poly.pdbx_seq_one_letter_code
_entity_poly.pdbx_strand_id
1 'polypeptide(L)'
;MANALDIARYIIHFCNKCGTEISNLKLQKLLFYIQRYSLQTTGYPAFSDLIEAWQFGAVVPNVYYRYCGYGSMPIYEDVSNIEFHEYDSLIASKKDLFPWDMIEEIQAHGSSWERAYEHGNKTIITINEIKKYG
;
A
#
# COMPACT_ATOMS: atom_id res chain seq x y z
N MET A 1 -8.42 -15.47 1.12
CA MET A 1 -7.50 -14.31 1.18
C MET A 1 -7.97 -13.32 0.14
N ALA A 2 -8.06 -12.04 0.47
CA ALA A 2 -8.36 -11.00 -0.50
C ALA A 2 -7.18 -10.83 -1.47
N ASN A 3 -7.45 -10.41 -2.70
CA ASN A 3 -6.39 -9.98 -3.60
C ASN A 3 -6.08 -8.49 -3.34
N ALA A 4 -4.87 -8.05 -3.64
CA ALA A 4 -4.45 -6.66 -3.43
C ALA A 4 -5.22 -5.65 -4.29
N LEU A 5 -5.75 -6.07 -5.44
CA LEU A 5 -6.57 -5.22 -6.32
C LEU A 5 -7.92 -4.88 -5.70
N ASP A 6 -8.54 -5.79 -4.96
CA ASP A 6 -9.82 -5.59 -4.28
C ASP A 6 -9.63 -4.57 -3.15
N ILE A 7 -8.54 -4.72 -2.38
CA ILE A 7 -8.16 -3.74 -1.35
C ILE A 7 -7.81 -2.40 -2.00
N ALA A 8 -7.10 -2.39 -3.13
CA ALA A 8 -6.76 -1.17 -3.85
C ALA A 8 -8.01 -0.40 -4.30
N ARG A 9 -8.96 -1.10 -4.94
CA ARG A 9 -10.24 -0.52 -5.38
C ARG A 9 -11.06 -0.03 -4.19
N TYR A 10 -11.04 -0.75 -3.08
CA TYR A 10 -11.65 -0.30 -1.83
C TYR A 10 -11.01 0.99 -1.30
N ILE A 11 -9.68 1.09 -1.26
CA ILE A 11 -8.99 2.32 -0.85
C ILE A 11 -9.41 3.51 -1.74
N ILE A 12 -9.43 3.31 -3.07
CA ILE A 12 -9.87 4.34 -4.02
C ILE A 12 -11.32 4.76 -3.70
N HIS A 13 -12.21 3.80 -3.49
CA HIS A 13 -13.62 4.05 -3.18
C HIS A 13 -13.79 4.85 -1.89
N PHE A 14 -13.10 4.43 -0.82
CA PHE A 14 -13.12 5.11 0.47
C PHE A 14 -12.62 6.55 0.35
N CYS A 15 -11.46 6.75 -0.27
CA CYS A 15 -10.86 8.06 -0.45
C CYS A 15 -11.76 8.98 -1.30
N ASN A 16 -12.34 8.48 -2.40
CA ASN A 16 -13.29 9.22 -3.23
C ASN A 16 -14.52 9.65 -2.43
N LYS A 17 -15.09 8.77 -1.59
CA LYS A 17 -16.21 9.12 -0.69
C LYS A 17 -15.84 10.20 0.32
N CYS A 18 -14.60 10.24 0.77
CA CYS A 18 -14.08 11.26 1.68
C CYS A 18 -13.63 12.55 0.98
N GLY A 19 -13.77 12.66 -0.34
CA GLY A 19 -13.30 13.82 -1.12
C GLY A 19 -11.77 13.91 -1.21
N THR A 20 -11.06 12.80 -0.99
CA THR A 20 -9.61 12.71 -1.10
C THR A 20 -9.25 11.97 -2.39
N GLU A 21 -8.70 12.69 -3.36
CA GLU A 21 -8.13 12.08 -4.56
C GLU A 21 -6.78 11.43 -4.26
N ILE A 22 -6.53 10.21 -4.79
CA ILE A 22 -5.27 9.50 -4.58
C ILE A 22 -4.58 9.17 -5.92
N SER A 23 -3.26 9.36 -5.95
CA SER A 23 -2.40 8.91 -7.05
C SER A 23 -1.96 7.46 -6.84
N ASN A 24 -1.41 6.84 -7.88
CA ASN A 24 -0.84 5.49 -7.78
C ASN A 24 0.24 5.42 -6.69
N LEU A 25 1.08 6.45 -6.54
CA LEU A 25 2.12 6.47 -5.51
C LEU A 25 1.53 6.34 -4.10
N LYS A 26 0.51 7.15 -3.79
CA LYS A 26 -0.16 7.11 -2.48
C LYS A 26 -0.89 5.79 -2.25
N LEU A 27 -1.55 5.26 -3.30
CA LEU A 27 -2.19 3.95 -3.25
C LEU A 27 -1.21 2.83 -2.85
N GLN A 28 -0.01 2.80 -3.44
CA GLN A 28 1.02 1.83 -3.08
C GLN A 28 1.43 1.92 -1.60
N LYS A 29 1.54 3.15 -1.05
CA LYS A 29 1.90 3.33 0.36
C LYS A 29 0.79 2.87 1.31
N LEU A 30 -0.48 3.15 0.97
CA LEU A 30 -1.62 2.70 1.76
C LEU A 30 -1.74 1.16 1.77
N LEU A 31 -1.49 0.49 0.65
CA LEU A 31 -1.46 -0.97 0.59
C LEU A 31 -0.39 -1.57 1.50
N PHE A 32 0.82 -1.00 1.50
CA PHE A 32 1.87 -1.44 2.41
C PHE A 32 1.48 -1.25 3.88
N TYR A 33 0.90 -0.11 4.24
CA TYR A 33 0.41 0.11 5.61
C TYR A 33 -0.67 -0.88 6.02
N ILE A 34 -1.61 -1.20 5.14
CA ILE A 34 -2.65 -2.21 5.40
C ILE A 34 -2.01 -3.59 5.64
N GLN A 35 -1.07 -3.98 4.78
CA GLN A 35 -0.37 -5.27 4.93
C GLN A 35 0.39 -5.33 6.27
N ARG A 36 1.13 -4.27 6.61
CA ARG A 36 1.82 -4.15 7.89
C ARG A 36 0.85 -4.25 9.06
N TYR A 37 -0.21 -3.44 9.04
CA TYR A 37 -1.19 -3.36 10.11
C TYR A 37 -1.86 -4.71 10.36
N SER A 38 -2.30 -5.40 9.30
CA SER A 38 -2.94 -6.71 9.41
C SER A 38 -1.98 -7.76 9.99
N LEU A 39 -0.72 -7.77 9.53
CA LEU A 39 0.31 -8.69 10.06
C LEU A 39 0.66 -8.43 11.53
N GLN A 40 0.68 -7.17 11.96
CA GLN A 40 1.01 -6.78 13.33
C GLN A 40 -0.15 -7.02 14.31
N THR A 41 -1.39 -6.85 13.86
CA THR A 41 -2.58 -6.97 14.72
C THR A 41 -3.17 -8.37 14.74
N THR A 42 -3.24 -9.04 13.60
CA THR A 42 -3.87 -10.38 13.48
C THR A 42 -2.84 -11.50 13.31
N GLY A 43 -1.63 -11.17 12.86
CA GLY A 43 -0.62 -12.15 12.48
C GLY A 43 -0.79 -12.73 11.08
N TYR A 44 -1.87 -12.39 10.37
CA TYR A 44 -2.19 -12.84 9.01
C TYR A 44 -2.04 -11.71 7.98
N PRO A 45 -1.73 -12.03 6.72
CA PRO A 45 -1.62 -11.04 5.67
C PRO A 45 -3.00 -10.50 5.25
N ALA A 46 -3.08 -9.20 4.93
CA ALA A 46 -4.30 -8.60 4.38
C ALA A 46 -4.59 -9.13 2.95
N PHE A 47 -3.53 -9.32 2.16
CA PHE A 47 -3.58 -9.91 0.83
C PHE A 47 -2.36 -10.82 0.57
N SER A 48 -2.49 -11.71 -0.42
CA SER A 48 -1.45 -12.69 -0.77
C SER A 48 -0.46 -12.23 -1.83
N ASP A 49 -0.71 -11.11 -2.50
CA ASP A 49 0.14 -10.55 -3.54
C ASP A 49 1.50 -10.12 -3.01
N LEU A 50 2.52 -10.23 -3.87
CA LEU A 50 3.90 -9.87 -3.52
C LEU A 50 4.05 -8.37 -3.38
N ILE A 51 4.93 -7.98 -2.45
CA ILE A 51 5.39 -6.60 -2.29
C ILE A 51 6.88 -6.57 -2.62
N GLU A 52 7.29 -5.59 -3.40
CA GLU A 52 8.67 -5.38 -3.82
C GLU A 52 9.21 -4.05 -3.29
N ALA A 53 10.50 -4.03 -2.96
CA ALA A 53 11.23 -2.82 -2.58
C ALA A 53 11.64 -2.05 -3.84
N TRP A 54 10.89 -1.00 -4.16
CA TRP A 54 11.20 -0.11 -5.28
C TRP A 54 11.86 1.18 -4.77
N GLN A 55 12.52 1.93 -5.66
CA GLN A 55 13.22 3.18 -5.33
C GLN A 55 12.38 4.17 -4.48
N PHE A 56 11.06 4.24 -4.72
CA PHE A 56 10.14 5.13 -3.99
C PHE A 56 9.28 4.38 -2.97
N GLY A 57 9.87 3.42 -2.29
CA GLY A 57 9.25 2.61 -1.24
C GLY A 57 8.62 1.31 -1.74
N ALA A 58 7.90 0.62 -0.85
CA ALA A 58 7.24 -0.65 -1.15
C ALA A 58 6.16 -0.53 -2.24
N VAL A 59 6.08 -1.50 -3.14
CA VAL A 59 5.15 -1.54 -4.27
C VAL A 59 4.54 -2.93 -4.40
N VAL A 60 3.23 -3.00 -4.61
CA VAL A 60 2.51 -4.20 -5.03
C VAL A 60 2.44 -4.20 -6.58
N PRO A 61 3.23 -5.02 -7.29
CA PRO A 61 3.46 -4.83 -8.72
C PRO A 61 2.20 -4.92 -9.59
N ASN A 62 1.30 -5.87 -9.30
CA ASN A 62 0.05 -6.02 -10.07
C ASN A 62 -0.85 -4.78 -9.94
N VAL A 63 -0.95 -4.20 -8.75
CA VAL A 63 -1.69 -2.95 -8.53
C VAL A 63 -0.96 -1.79 -9.23
N TYR A 64 0.37 -1.73 -9.15
CA TYR A 64 1.13 -0.68 -9.81
C TYR A 64 0.87 -0.69 -11.31
N TYR A 65 0.99 -1.83 -11.99
CA TYR A 65 0.78 -1.91 -13.43
C TYR A 65 -0.67 -1.66 -13.84
N ARG A 66 -1.65 -1.93 -12.95
CA ARG A 66 -3.05 -1.56 -13.20
C ARG A 66 -3.25 -0.05 -13.25
N TYR A 67 -2.59 0.71 -12.38
CA TYR A 67 -2.82 2.14 -12.20
C TYR A 67 -1.66 3.05 -12.64
N CYS A 68 -0.56 2.50 -13.17
CA CYS A 68 0.62 3.30 -13.55
C CYS A 68 0.34 4.28 -14.68
N GLY A 69 -0.68 4.03 -15.52
CA GLY A 69 -1.10 4.95 -16.58
C GLY A 69 -1.55 6.33 -16.09
N TYR A 70 -2.01 6.45 -14.84
CA TYR A 70 -2.36 7.74 -14.23
C TYR A 70 -1.11 8.53 -13.78
N GLY A 71 0.05 7.88 -13.64
CA GLY A 71 1.27 8.53 -13.16
C GLY A 71 1.08 9.20 -11.80
N SER A 72 1.30 10.52 -11.76
CA SER A 72 1.09 11.36 -10.57
C SER A 72 -0.33 11.92 -10.45
N MET A 73 -1.17 11.77 -11.47
CA MET A 73 -2.56 12.23 -11.45
C MET A 73 -3.42 11.33 -10.55
N PRO A 74 -4.56 11.86 -10.07
CA PRO A 74 -5.56 11.04 -9.39
C PRO A 74 -6.03 9.87 -10.25
N ILE A 75 -6.33 8.75 -9.59
CA ILE A 75 -6.93 7.59 -10.23
C ILE A 75 -8.43 7.83 -10.36
N TYR A 76 -8.88 7.95 -11.61
CA TYR A 76 -10.29 8.05 -11.96
C TYR A 76 -10.79 6.70 -12.47
N GLU A 77 -11.21 5.83 -11.56
CA GLU A 77 -11.85 4.54 -11.85
C GLU A 77 -13.20 4.47 -11.13
N ASP A 78 -14.23 3.95 -11.80
CA ASP A 78 -15.49 3.62 -11.14
C ASP A 78 -15.33 2.34 -10.32
N VAL A 79 -15.24 2.52 -9.01
CA VAL A 79 -15.08 1.47 -8.00
C VAL A 79 -16.33 1.27 -7.14
N SER A 80 -17.50 1.64 -7.67
CA SER A 80 -18.78 1.43 -7.01
C SER A 80 -19.02 -0.06 -6.68
N ASN A 81 -19.64 -0.33 -5.53
CA ASN A 81 -20.01 -1.66 -4.99
C ASN A 81 -18.92 -2.47 -4.28
N ILE A 82 -17.87 -1.82 -3.77
CA ILE A 82 -16.96 -2.47 -2.82
C ILE A 82 -17.28 -2.01 -1.40
N GLU A 83 -17.75 -2.94 -0.57
CA GLU A 83 -17.99 -2.74 0.86
C GLU A 83 -16.99 -3.57 1.65
N PHE A 84 -16.02 -2.88 2.22
CA PHE A 84 -15.01 -3.42 3.11
C PHE A 84 -14.81 -2.35 4.20
N HIS A 85 -14.64 -2.73 5.45
CA HIS A 85 -14.61 -1.75 6.57
C HIS A 85 -13.45 -1.97 7.54
N GLU A 86 -12.73 -3.09 7.40
CA GLU A 86 -11.69 -3.50 8.35
C GLU A 86 -10.55 -2.47 8.45
N TYR A 87 -10.28 -1.73 7.37
CA TYR A 87 -9.19 -0.75 7.30
C TYR A 87 -9.66 0.71 7.26
N ASP A 88 -10.95 1.00 7.49
CA ASP A 88 -11.51 2.36 7.45
C ASP A 88 -10.70 3.33 8.35
N SER A 89 -10.45 2.95 9.60
CA SER A 89 -9.71 3.80 10.55
C SER A 89 -8.26 4.04 10.15
N LEU A 90 -7.60 3.01 9.60
CA LEU A 90 -6.22 3.13 9.13
C LEU A 90 -6.15 4.07 7.93
N ILE A 91 -7.02 3.86 6.92
CA ILE A 91 -7.08 4.69 5.73
C ILE A 91 -7.41 6.14 6.11
N ALA A 92 -8.41 6.36 6.97
CA ALA A 92 -8.78 7.68 7.45
C ALA A 92 -7.61 8.41 8.13
N SER A 93 -6.79 7.72 8.93
CA SER A 93 -5.65 8.32 9.62
C SER A 93 -4.46 8.66 8.70
N LYS A 94 -4.35 8.01 7.52
CA LYS A 94 -3.20 8.11 6.63
C LYS A 94 -3.50 8.81 5.29
N LYS A 95 -4.76 8.90 4.85
CA LYS A 95 -5.13 9.41 3.51
C LYS A 95 -4.68 10.84 3.24
N ASP A 96 -4.62 11.68 4.28
CA ASP A 96 -4.27 13.10 4.17
C ASP A 96 -2.76 13.36 4.34
N LEU A 97 -1.96 12.33 4.64
CA LEU A 97 -0.51 12.46 4.70
C LEU A 97 0.09 12.77 3.33
N PHE A 98 1.21 13.50 3.34
CA PHE A 98 1.97 13.70 2.12
C PHE A 98 2.67 12.39 1.74
N PRO A 99 2.68 11.98 0.46
CA PRO A 99 3.31 10.72 0.06
C PRO A 99 4.77 10.59 0.48
N TRP A 100 5.50 11.70 0.55
CA TRP A 100 6.90 11.70 0.93
C TRP A 100 7.11 11.36 2.41
N ASP A 101 6.24 11.85 3.31
CA ASP A 101 6.27 11.47 4.73
C ASP A 101 6.03 9.96 4.89
N MET A 102 5.14 9.39 4.06
CA MET A 102 4.89 7.94 4.06
C MET A 102 6.10 7.15 3.55
N ILE A 103 6.79 7.67 2.53
CA ILE A 103 8.01 7.06 1.99
C ILE A 103 9.12 7.10 3.03
N GLU A 104 9.32 8.22 3.71
CA GLU A 104 10.30 8.36 4.79
C GLU A 104 10.07 7.33 5.90
N GLU A 105 8.82 7.14 6.33
CA GLU A 105 8.48 6.10 7.33
C GLU A 105 8.81 4.70 6.79
N ILE A 106 8.44 4.39 5.54
CA ILE A 106 8.64 3.06 4.94
C ILE A 106 10.12 2.76 4.71
N GLN A 107 10.92 3.78 4.38
CA GLN A 107 12.35 3.67 4.11
C GLN A 107 13.22 3.92 5.34
N ALA A 108 12.63 3.98 6.54
CA ALA A 108 13.38 4.17 7.77
C ALA A 108 14.48 3.11 7.93
N HIS A 109 15.58 3.50 8.58
CA HIS A 109 16.71 2.60 8.81
C HIS A 109 16.29 1.37 9.62
N GLY A 110 16.71 0.19 9.15
CA GLY A 110 16.38 -1.12 9.67
C GLY A 110 15.03 -1.69 9.21
N SER A 111 14.28 -0.95 8.38
CA SER A 111 12.95 -1.34 7.89
C SER A 111 13.00 -2.58 7.00
N SER A 112 11.84 -3.22 6.86
CA SER A 112 11.63 -4.32 5.91
C SER A 112 11.92 -3.90 4.46
N TRP A 113 11.63 -2.64 4.09
CA TRP A 113 11.96 -2.12 2.78
C TRP A 113 13.46 -1.99 2.58
N GLU A 114 14.19 -1.38 3.53
CA GLU A 114 15.63 -1.15 3.39
C GLU A 114 16.39 -2.48 3.23
N ARG A 115 16.07 -3.45 4.10
CA ARG A 115 16.67 -4.80 4.08
C ARG A 115 16.48 -5.50 2.72
N ALA A 116 15.28 -5.42 2.15
CA ALA A 116 15.05 -5.98 0.82
C ALA A 116 15.77 -5.18 -0.27
N TYR A 117 15.77 -3.85 -0.18
CA TYR A 117 16.37 -2.96 -1.18
C TYR A 117 17.90 -3.08 -1.25
N GLU A 118 18.58 -3.44 -0.15
CA GLU A 118 20.02 -3.76 -0.13
C GLU A 118 20.40 -4.86 -1.13
N HIS A 119 19.46 -5.76 -1.45
CA HIS A 119 19.66 -6.83 -2.43
C HIS A 119 19.35 -6.41 -3.87
N GLY A 120 18.86 -5.18 -4.06
CA GLY A 120 18.57 -4.60 -5.37
C GLY A 120 17.14 -4.09 -5.51
N ASN A 121 16.94 -3.25 -6.52
CA ASN A 121 15.63 -2.72 -6.87
C ASN A 121 14.68 -3.86 -7.29
N LYS A 122 13.42 -3.78 -6.85
CA LYS A 122 12.37 -4.78 -7.07
C LYS A 122 12.59 -6.12 -6.35
N THR A 123 13.43 -6.14 -5.32
CA THR A 123 13.54 -7.33 -4.46
C THR A 123 12.26 -7.51 -3.66
N ILE A 124 11.81 -8.75 -3.49
CA ILE A 124 10.62 -9.08 -2.71
C ILE A 124 10.85 -8.76 -1.24
N ILE A 125 9.92 -8.02 -0.62
CA ILE A 125 9.82 -7.82 0.82
C ILE A 125 8.98 -8.96 1.37
N THR A 126 9.57 -9.85 2.17
CA THR A 126 8.86 -11.03 2.66
C THR A 126 7.83 -10.68 3.74
N ILE A 127 6.77 -11.48 3.85
CA ILE A 127 5.75 -11.32 4.91
C ILE A 127 6.37 -11.32 6.32
N ASN A 128 7.39 -12.16 6.53
CA ASN A 128 8.08 -12.22 7.82
C ASN A 128 8.87 -10.94 8.12
N GLU A 129 9.47 -10.33 7.10
CA GLU A 129 10.15 -9.05 7.26
C GLU A 129 9.16 -7.93 7.54
N ILE A 130 8.05 -7.85 6.81
CA ILE A 130 7.00 -6.84 7.07
C ILE A 130 6.45 -7.01 8.50
N LYS A 131 6.23 -8.25 8.94
CA LYS A 131 5.73 -8.52 10.29
C LYS A 131 6.70 -8.06 11.39
N LYS A 132 8.01 -8.20 11.15
CA LYS A 132 9.05 -7.94 12.15
C LYS A 132 9.63 -6.52 12.09
N TYR A 133 9.68 -5.92 10.91
CA TYR A 133 10.39 -4.69 10.58
C TYR A 133 9.56 -3.73 9.70
N GLY A 134 8.26 -3.97 9.55
CA GLY A 134 7.35 -3.08 8.83
C GLY A 134 7.18 -1.73 9.52
#